data_AF-A0AAU5GW07-F1
#
_entry.id   AF-A0AAU5GW07-F1
#
_cell.length_a   1.000
_cell.length_b   1.000
_cell.length_c   1.000
_cell.angle_alpha   90.00
_cell.angle_beta   90.00
_cell.angle_gamma   90.00
#
_symmetry.space_group_name_H-M   'P 1'
#
loop_
_entity.id
_entity.type
_entity.pdbx_description
1 polymer ?
#
loop_
_entity_poly.entity_id
_entity_poly.type
_entity_poly.pdbx_seq_one_letter_code
_entity_poly.pdbx_strand_id
1 'polypeptide(L)'
;MAATVWALLVLLGGAAYIGWRLHAYPGGWAYAFGDAYAVERRDLAMARRGVRELERAARRELSEAKGKVRGEETRYRERIRSAEQRLKELRNPGRGEQQQILGELTLYQHVLRYRSEDIPLAGLKVRFESARHKYGIKVTRPNGRAVVARFPGTQSEDAVRHFAIRIENAVADENDLLTRRKGLIADAETELTHARASTLSQEAAREALVRLTARQSADDRLPAARAELDAARGRWHAETGHLPRT
;
A
#
# COMPACT_ATOMS: atom_id res chain seq x y z
N MET A 1 21.10 30.17 30.00
CA MET A 1 20.13 29.12 29.61
C MET A 1 20.70 28.15 28.58
N ALA A 2 21.20 28.58 27.42
CA ALA A 2 21.80 27.65 26.44
C ALA A 2 23.09 26.97 26.94
N ALA A 3 24.00 27.72 27.56
CA ALA A 3 25.27 27.19 28.07
C ALA A 3 25.08 26.12 29.16
N THR A 4 24.09 26.29 30.04
CA THR A 4 23.76 25.35 31.11
C THR A 4 23.14 24.06 30.58
N VAL A 5 22.32 24.14 29.51
CA VAL A 5 21.75 22.97 28.84
C VAL A 5 22.83 22.16 28.12
N TRP A 6 23.75 22.83 27.41
CA TRP A 6 24.90 22.17 26.77
C TRP A 6 25.83 21.50 27.79
N ALA A 7 26.13 22.17 28.89
CA ALA A 7 26.93 21.61 29.98
C ALA A 7 26.29 20.33 30.54
N LEU A 8 24.98 20.34 30.79
CA LEU A 8 24.24 19.17 31.27
C LEU A 8 24.26 18.00 30.28
N LEU A 9 24.08 18.25 28.97
CA LEU A 9 24.13 17.21 27.94
C LEU A 9 25.51 16.56 27.83
N VAL A 10 26.58 17.36 27.89
CA VAL A 10 27.96 16.85 27.89
C VAL A 10 28.20 16.00 29.14
N LEU A 11 27.72 16.43 30.30
CA LEU A 11 27.88 15.71 31.57
C LEU A 11 27.12 14.38 31.56
N LEU A 12 25.88 14.36 31.06
CA LEU A 12 25.08 13.15 30.85
C LEU A 12 25.74 12.19 29.85
N GLY A 13 26.22 12.70 28.72
CA GLY A 13 26.94 11.92 27.72
C GLY A 13 28.22 11.30 28.28
N GLY A 14 28.99 12.08 29.05
CA GLY A 14 30.19 11.62 29.74
C GLY A 14 29.90 10.54 30.79
N ALA A 15 28.90 10.75 31.65
CA ALA A 15 28.51 9.77 32.66
C ALA A 15 28.01 8.45 32.02
N ALA A 16 27.21 8.55 30.96
CA ALA A 16 26.74 7.40 30.20
C ALA A 16 27.89 6.65 29.51
N TYR A 17 28.86 7.37 28.93
CA TYR A 17 30.04 6.78 28.32
C TYR A 17 30.92 6.04 29.34
N ILE A 18 31.18 6.66 30.50
CA ILE A 18 31.97 6.06 31.59
C ILE A 18 31.25 4.81 32.11
N GLY A 19 29.95 4.90 32.36
CA GLY A 19 29.12 3.76 32.79
C GLY A 19 29.14 2.62 31.78
N TRP A 20 28.95 2.91 30.49
CA TRP A 20 29.04 1.92 29.41
C TRP A 20 30.44 1.29 29.34
N ARG A 21 31.49 2.09 29.51
CA ARG A 21 32.88 1.62 29.41
C ARG A 21 33.27 0.72 30.58
N LEU A 22 32.90 1.07 31.81
CA LEU A 22 33.05 0.21 32.99
C LEU A 22 32.22 -1.07 32.87
N HIS A 23 31.04 -1.00 32.25
CA HIS A 23 30.23 -2.19 31.96
C HIS A 23 30.82 -3.09 30.88
N ALA A 24 31.44 -2.51 29.85
CA ALA A 24 32.03 -3.25 28.73
C ALA A 24 33.37 -3.92 29.07
N TYR A 25 34.10 -3.37 30.04
CA TYR A 25 35.42 -3.83 30.51
C TYR A 25 35.43 -3.91 32.05
N PRO A 26 34.98 -5.05 32.62
CA PRO A 26 34.89 -5.21 34.07
C PRO A 26 36.28 -5.31 34.72
N GLY A 27 36.36 -4.95 36.00
CA GLY A 27 37.60 -4.95 36.81
C GLY A 27 37.99 -3.60 37.40
N GLY A 28 37.29 -2.52 37.02
CA GLY A 28 37.48 -1.18 37.56
C GLY A 28 38.25 -0.24 36.63
N TRP A 29 38.59 0.94 37.14
CA TRP A 29 39.13 2.05 36.35
C TRP A 29 40.45 1.72 35.63
N ALA A 30 41.35 0.99 36.28
CA ALA A 30 42.63 0.60 35.71
C ALA A 30 42.45 -0.24 34.42
N TYR A 31 41.47 -1.14 34.40
CA TYR A 31 41.19 -2.02 33.26
C TYR A 31 40.37 -1.33 32.17
N ALA A 32 39.44 -0.44 32.55
CA ALA A 32 38.59 0.27 31.59
C ALA A 32 39.32 1.42 30.86
N PHE A 33 40.29 2.06 31.53
CA PHE A 33 40.95 3.28 31.04
C PHE A 33 42.49 3.21 31.02
N GLY A 34 43.14 2.38 31.82
CA GLY A 34 44.61 2.34 31.91
C GLY A 34 45.28 1.80 30.65
N ASP A 35 46.45 2.32 30.31
CA ASP A 35 47.15 1.96 29.07
C ASP A 35 47.68 0.53 29.05
N ALA A 36 47.97 -0.05 30.23
CA ALA A 36 48.44 -1.43 30.37
C ALA A 36 47.49 -2.47 29.74
N TYR A 37 46.18 -2.18 29.70
CA TYR A 37 45.15 -3.08 29.13
C TYR A 37 44.63 -2.60 27.77
N ALA A 38 45.31 -1.64 27.13
CA ALA A 38 44.82 -1.02 25.90
C ALA A 38 44.78 -1.98 24.71
N VAL A 39 45.62 -3.02 24.69
CA VAL A 39 45.69 -4.02 23.63
C VAL A 39 44.52 -4.99 23.76
N GLU A 40 44.28 -5.52 24.95
CA GLU A 40 43.21 -6.47 25.29
C GLU A 40 41.83 -5.83 25.10
N ARG A 41 41.68 -4.54 25.49
CA ARG A 41 40.46 -3.79 25.20
C ARG A 41 40.22 -3.65 23.71
N ARG A 42 41.27 -3.35 22.94
CA ARG A 42 41.17 -3.19 21.47
C ARG A 42 40.80 -4.52 20.82
N ASP A 43 41.43 -5.60 21.22
CA ASP A 43 41.15 -6.96 20.75
C ASP A 43 39.68 -7.35 20.99
N LEU A 44 39.21 -7.24 22.25
CA LEU A 44 37.82 -7.51 22.61
C LEU A 44 36.83 -6.60 21.86
N ALA A 45 37.16 -5.32 21.66
CA ALA A 45 36.34 -4.40 20.89
C ALA A 45 36.28 -4.75 19.40
N MET A 46 37.39 -5.22 18.81
CA MET A 46 37.44 -5.69 17.43
C MET A 46 36.61 -6.95 17.25
N ALA A 47 36.76 -7.95 18.13
CA ALA A 47 35.98 -9.18 18.07
C ALA A 47 34.47 -8.91 18.20
N ARG A 48 34.06 -8.05 19.16
CA ARG A 48 32.65 -7.63 19.30
C ARG A 48 32.12 -6.92 18.06
N ARG A 49 32.91 -6.04 17.45
CA ARG A 49 32.53 -5.34 16.21
C ARG A 49 32.36 -6.31 15.06
N GLY A 50 33.30 -7.24 14.88
CA GLY A 50 33.23 -8.27 13.84
C GLY A 50 31.94 -9.09 13.90
N VAL A 51 31.58 -9.61 15.08
CA VAL A 51 30.31 -10.34 15.25
C VAL A 51 29.11 -9.45 14.92
N ARG A 52 29.05 -8.22 15.45
CA ARG A 52 27.92 -7.31 15.22
C ARG A 52 27.77 -6.91 13.77
N GLU A 53 28.87 -6.70 13.05
CA GLU A 53 28.85 -6.35 11.63
C GLU A 53 28.32 -7.50 10.78
N LEU A 54 28.78 -8.73 11.04
CA LEU A 54 28.28 -9.92 10.36
C LEU A 54 26.79 -10.17 10.66
N GLU A 55 26.37 -10.09 11.93
CA GLU A 55 24.96 -10.25 12.28
C GLU A 55 24.08 -9.17 11.65
N ARG A 56 24.53 -7.91 11.64
CA ARG A 56 23.79 -6.82 11.00
C ARG A 56 23.71 -7.00 9.49
N ALA A 57 24.79 -7.44 8.84
CA ALA A 57 24.79 -7.74 7.41
C ALA A 57 23.78 -8.87 7.10
N ALA A 58 23.87 -10.00 7.80
CA ALA A 58 22.95 -11.12 7.61
C ALA A 58 21.48 -10.75 7.86
N ARG A 59 21.20 -10.00 8.93
CA ARG A 59 19.84 -9.51 9.24
C ARG A 59 19.31 -8.56 8.17
N ARG A 60 20.14 -7.65 7.65
CA ARG A 60 19.75 -6.73 6.57
C ARG A 60 19.38 -7.49 5.31
N GLU A 61 20.24 -8.40 4.85
CA GLU A 61 19.96 -9.24 3.67
C GLU A 61 18.65 -10.03 3.83
N LEU A 62 18.45 -10.65 5.00
CA LEU A 62 17.24 -11.41 5.29
C LEU A 62 15.99 -10.52 5.31
N SER A 63 16.10 -9.34 5.91
CA SER A 63 15.01 -8.35 5.94
C SER A 63 14.64 -7.88 4.54
N GLU A 64 15.63 -7.61 3.68
CA GLU A 64 15.41 -7.24 2.29
C GLU A 64 14.74 -8.35 1.49
N ALA A 65 15.19 -9.61 1.63
CA ALA A 65 14.59 -10.75 0.97
C ALA A 65 13.13 -10.97 1.42
N LYS A 66 12.85 -10.90 2.73
CA LYS A 66 11.48 -10.94 3.26
C LYS A 66 10.63 -9.77 2.75
N GLY A 67 11.22 -8.59 2.65
CA GLY A 67 10.58 -7.41 2.08
C GLY A 67 10.17 -7.63 0.62
N LYS A 68 11.06 -8.23 -0.20
CA LYS A 68 10.75 -8.60 -1.60
C LYS A 68 9.58 -9.57 -1.69
N VAL A 69 9.57 -10.65 -0.88
CA VAL A 69 8.44 -11.59 -0.84
C VAL A 69 7.13 -10.88 -0.52
N ARG A 70 7.10 -10.06 0.54
CA ARG A 70 5.89 -9.30 0.92
C ARG A 70 5.46 -8.32 -0.15
N GLY A 71 6.41 -7.68 -0.84
CA GLY A 71 6.16 -6.78 -1.96
C GLY A 71 5.46 -7.49 -3.12
N GLU A 72 5.98 -8.65 -3.54
CA GLU A 72 5.38 -9.46 -4.60
C GLU A 72 4.00 -10.04 -4.20
N GLU A 73 3.83 -10.45 -2.94
CA GLU A 73 2.53 -10.88 -2.43
C GLU A 73 1.49 -9.76 -2.42
N THR A 74 1.92 -8.53 -2.11
CA THR A 74 1.04 -7.36 -2.13
C THR A 74 0.65 -6.98 -3.54
N ARG A 75 1.61 -6.90 -4.47
CA ARG A 75 1.34 -6.65 -5.90
C ARG A 75 0.38 -7.66 -6.50
N TYR A 76 0.56 -8.95 -6.19
CA TYR A 76 -0.37 -9.99 -6.64
C TYR A 76 -1.80 -9.77 -6.13
N ARG A 77 -1.95 -9.50 -4.83
CA ARG A 77 -3.28 -9.22 -4.23
C ARG A 77 -3.91 -7.98 -4.83
N GLU A 78 -3.13 -6.94 -5.10
CA GLU A 78 -3.61 -5.73 -5.78
C GLU A 78 -4.07 -6.02 -7.21
N ARG A 79 -3.31 -6.77 -8.00
CA ARG A 79 -3.72 -7.19 -9.35
C ARG A 79 -5.04 -7.95 -9.34
N ILE A 80 -5.19 -8.92 -8.44
CA ILE A 80 -6.44 -9.67 -8.29
C ILE A 80 -7.58 -8.75 -7.87
N ARG A 81 -7.38 -7.92 -6.85
CA ARG A 81 -8.40 -7.00 -6.37
C ARG A 81 -8.86 -6.04 -7.46
N SER A 82 -7.94 -5.49 -8.24
CA SER A 82 -8.26 -4.60 -9.35
C SER A 82 -9.03 -5.31 -10.45
N ALA A 83 -8.64 -6.55 -10.81
CA ALA A 83 -9.38 -7.36 -11.78
C ALA A 83 -10.80 -7.74 -11.29
N GLU A 84 -10.93 -8.13 -10.01
CA GLU A 84 -12.22 -8.42 -9.39
C GLU A 84 -13.12 -7.18 -9.31
N GLN A 85 -12.55 -6.03 -8.97
CA GLN A 85 -13.26 -4.76 -8.93
C GLN A 85 -13.75 -4.36 -10.33
N ARG A 86 -12.91 -4.46 -11.36
CA ARG A 86 -13.30 -4.21 -12.75
C ARG A 86 -14.44 -5.13 -13.19
N LEU A 87 -14.36 -6.42 -12.87
CA LEU A 87 -15.43 -7.38 -13.17
C LEU A 87 -16.72 -7.04 -12.43
N LYS A 88 -16.62 -6.63 -11.16
CA LYS A 88 -17.76 -6.20 -10.36
C LYS A 88 -18.44 -4.96 -10.95
N GLU A 89 -17.67 -3.95 -11.35
CA GLU A 89 -18.17 -2.73 -12.00
C GLU A 89 -18.84 -3.06 -13.33
N LEU A 90 -18.24 -3.92 -14.15
CA LEU A 90 -18.86 -4.36 -15.40
C LEU A 90 -20.14 -5.14 -15.17
N ARG A 91 -20.25 -5.95 -14.10
CA ARG A 91 -21.48 -6.70 -13.78
C ARG A 91 -22.55 -5.83 -13.12
N ASN A 92 -22.15 -4.84 -12.35
CA ASN A 92 -23.06 -3.93 -11.65
C ASN A 92 -22.44 -2.52 -11.54
N PRO A 93 -22.63 -1.67 -12.57
CA PRO A 93 -22.04 -0.33 -12.61
C PRO A 93 -22.74 0.66 -11.67
N GLY A 94 -23.86 0.27 -11.06
CA GLY A 94 -24.65 1.15 -10.22
C GLY A 94 -25.21 2.35 -11.00
N ARG A 95 -25.20 3.53 -10.37
CA ARG A 95 -25.65 4.78 -11.00
C ARG A 95 -24.58 5.42 -11.88
N GLY A 96 -23.31 5.22 -11.52
CA GLY A 96 -22.16 5.97 -12.04
C GLY A 96 -22.13 7.42 -11.56
N GLU A 97 -21.33 8.24 -12.22
CA GLU A 97 -21.13 9.64 -11.85
C GLU A 97 -22.36 10.50 -12.20
N GLN A 98 -22.59 11.55 -11.41
CA GLN A 98 -23.64 12.54 -11.70
C GLN A 98 -23.18 13.47 -12.82
N GLN A 99 -23.93 13.53 -13.92
CA GLN A 99 -23.56 14.32 -15.09
C GLN A 99 -24.22 15.70 -15.12
N GLN A 100 -25.51 15.77 -14.78
CA GLN A 100 -26.26 17.05 -14.80
C GLN A 100 -27.55 16.97 -13.97
N ILE A 101 -27.98 18.11 -13.43
CA ILE A 101 -29.25 18.29 -12.73
C ILE A 101 -30.09 19.32 -13.49
N LEU A 102 -31.40 19.05 -13.63
CA LEU A 102 -32.39 20.03 -14.06
C LEU A 102 -33.70 19.80 -13.29
N GLY A 103 -34.02 20.71 -12.36
CA GLY A 103 -35.20 20.61 -11.52
C GLY A 103 -35.25 19.30 -10.73
N GLU A 104 -36.30 18.51 -10.91
CA GLU A 104 -36.48 17.20 -10.27
C GLU A 104 -35.76 16.04 -10.99
N LEU A 105 -35.11 16.32 -12.13
CA LEU A 105 -34.34 15.34 -12.88
C LEU A 105 -32.85 15.45 -12.57
N THR A 106 -32.22 14.32 -12.31
CA THR A 106 -30.77 14.20 -12.21
C THR A 106 -30.30 13.09 -13.14
N LEU A 107 -29.48 13.44 -14.12
CA LEU A 107 -28.84 12.48 -15.01
C LEU A 107 -27.57 11.97 -14.36
N TYR A 108 -27.53 10.66 -14.13
CA TYR A 108 -26.30 9.92 -13.84
C TYR A 108 -25.88 9.14 -15.09
N GLN A 109 -24.68 8.59 -15.07
CA GLN A 109 -24.10 7.85 -16.20
C GLN A 109 -24.96 6.66 -16.67
N HIS A 110 -25.60 5.91 -15.76
CA HIS A 110 -26.38 4.71 -16.11
C HIS A 110 -27.88 4.83 -15.82
N VAL A 111 -28.28 5.86 -15.07
CA VAL A 111 -29.68 6.06 -14.65
C VAL A 111 -30.09 7.53 -14.76
N LEU A 112 -31.35 7.75 -15.11
CA LEU A 112 -32.03 9.02 -14.92
C LEU A 112 -32.83 8.94 -13.62
N ARG A 113 -32.47 9.78 -12.65
CA ARG A 113 -33.24 9.89 -11.41
C ARG A 113 -34.31 10.97 -11.57
N TYR A 114 -35.56 10.60 -11.28
CA TYR A 114 -36.67 11.53 -11.18
C TYR A 114 -37.22 11.48 -9.75
N ARG A 115 -37.10 12.59 -9.03
CA ARG A 115 -37.39 12.67 -7.59
C ARG A 115 -36.54 11.65 -6.80
N SER A 116 -37.17 10.58 -6.31
CA SER A 116 -36.51 9.52 -5.52
C SER A 116 -36.43 8.18 -6.26
N GLU A 117 -36.83 8.14 -7.53
CA GLU A 117 -36.85 6.91 -8.33
C GLU A 117 -35.73 6.94 -9.38
N ASP A 118 -34.92 5.89 -9.42
CA ASP A 118 -33.90 5.68 -10.45
C ASP A 118 -34.52 4.93 -11.63
N ILE A 119 -34.39 5.49 -12.82
CA ILE A 119 -34.90 4.93 -14.06
C ILE A 119 -33.69 4.54 -14.93
N PRO A 120 -33.49 3.26 -15.26
CA PRO A 120 -32.40 2.84 -16.15
C PRO A 120 -32.46 3.58 -17.50
N LEU A 121 -31.30 4.03 -17.99
CA LEU A 121 -31.21 4.67 -19.31
C LEU A 121 -31.42 3.66 -20.46
N ALA A 122 -31.07 2.39 -20.22
CA ALA A 122 -31.25 1.31 -21.17
C ALA A 122 -32.67 1.24 -21.74
N GLY A 123 -32.81 1.43 -23.05
CA GLY A 123 -34.09 1.42 -23.77
C GLY A 123 -35.08 2.54 -23.38
N LEU A 124 -34.62 3.57 -22.67
CA LEU A 124 -35.44 4.73 -22.31
C LEU A 124 -35.76 5.57 -23.54
N LYS A 125 -37.01 6.02 -23.68
CA LYS A 125 -37.40 6.97 -24.74
C LYS A 125 -37.67 8.33 -24.12
N VAL A 126 -37.02 9.36 -24.63
CA VAL A 126 -37.17 10.74 -24.16
C VAL A 126 -37.90 11.53 -25.23
N ARG A 127 -38.76 12.45 -24.81
CA ARG A 127 -39.41 13.41 -25.70
C ARG A 127 -39.57 14.74 -24.99
N PHE A 128 -39.13 15.80 -25.64
CA PHE A 128 -39.42 17.16 -25.23
C PHE A 128 -40.87 17.53 -25.58
N GLU A 129 -41.59 18.10 -24.62
CA GLU A 129 -42.97 18.58 -24.78
C GLU A 129 -43.04 20.07 -24.45
N SER A 130 -43.65 20.87 -25.34
CA SER A 130 -43.94 22.28 -25.09
C SER A 130 -45.43 22.57 -25.29
N ALA A 131 -46.05 23.25 -24.32
CA ALA A 131 -47.44 23.68 -24.41
C ALA A 131 -47.67 24.97 -23.61
N ARG A 132 -48.14 26.04 -24.27
CA ARG A 132 -48.57 27.31 -23.63
C ARG A 132 -47.57 27.84 -22.57
N HIS A 133 -46.30 27.99 -22.95
CA HIS A 133 -45.19 28.44 -22.08
C HIS A 133 -44.85 27.50 -20.89
N LYS A 134 -45.28 26.24 -20.96
CA LYS A 134 -44.83 25.19 -20.05
C LYS A 134 -43.99 24.19 -20.84
N TYR A 135 -42.81 23.89 -20.29
CA TYR A 135 -41.88 22.93 -20.87
C TYR A 135 -41.88 21.66 -20.03
N GLY A 136 -41.76 20.52 -20.68
CA GLY A 136 -41.72 19.23 -20.01
C GLY A 136 -40.84 18.24 -20.76
N ILE A 137 -40.36 17.25 -20.02
CA ILE A 137 -39.66 16.10 -20.58
C ILE A 137 -40.48 14.87 -20.23
N LYS A 138 -40.99 14.20 -21.26
CA LYS A 138 -41.65 12.91 -21.14
C LYS A 138 -40.63 11.80 -21.30
N VAL A 139 -40.56 10.93 -20.29
CA VAL A 139 -39.65 9.80 -20.22
C VAL A 139 -40.47 8.53 -20.22
N THR A 140 -40.30 7.69 -21.23
CA THR A 140 -41.03 6.42 -21.39
C THR A 140 -40.06 5.25 -21.21
N ARG A 141 -40.33 4.41 -20.21
CA ARG A 141 -39.53 3.23 -19.88
C ARG A 141 -39.71 2.11 -20.92
N PRO A 142 -38.81 1.12 -20.98
CA PRO A 142 -38.96 -0.06 -21.84
C PRO A 142 -40.27 -0.82 -21.63
N ASN A 143 -40.82 -0.79 -20.41
CA ASN A 143 -42.11 -1.42 -20.08
C ASN A 143 -43.34 -0.60 -20.52
N GLY A 144 -43.15 0.52 -21.24
CA GLY A 144 -44.21 1.41 -21.72
C GLY A 144 -44.72 2.43 -20.71
N ARG A 145 -44.32 2.37 -19.43
CA ARG A 145 -44.72 3.37 -18.43
C ARG A 145 -44.03 4.70 -18.71
N ALA A 146 -44.81 5.78 -18.75
CA ALA A 146 -44.29 7.12 -18.98
C ALA A 146 -44.43 8.01 -17.74
N VAL A 147 -43.41 8.83 -17.48
CA VAL A 147 -43.42 9.91 -16.49
C VAL A 147 -43.14 11.23 -17.19
N VAL A 148 -43.73 12.32 -16.70
CA VAL A 148 -43.53 13.66 -17.26
C VAL A 148 -42.99 14.57 -16.17
N ALA A 149 -41.76 15.05 -16.36
CA ALA A 149 -41.18 16.11 -15.53
C ALA A 149 -41.61 17.46 -16.12
N ARG A 150 -42.24 18.31 -15.31
CA ARG A 150 -42.71 19.63 -15.74
C ARG A 150 -41.82 20.71 -15.15
N PHE A 151 -41.46 21.68 -15.96
CA PHE A 151 -40.61 22.80 -15.61
C PHE A 151 -41.47 24.07 -15.56
N PRO A 152 -41.83 24.57 -14.36
CA PRO A 152 -42.43 25.89 -14.25
C PRO A 152 -41.42 26.91 -14.77
N GLY A 153 -41.84 27.97 -15.47
CA GLY A 153 -41.02 28.87 -16.32
C GLY A 153 -39.75 29.52 -15.73
N THR A 154 -39.30 29.11 -14.54
CA THR A 154 -37.95 29.29 -13.99
C THR A 154 -36.82 28.71 -14.84
N GLN A 155 -37.07 27.66 -15.64
CA GLN A 155 -36.11 27.15 -16.62
C GLN A 155 -36.45 27.65 -18.02
N SER A 156 -35.44 28.06 -18.78
CA SER A 156 -35.62 28.44 -20.20
C SER A 156 -35.94 27.22 -21.06
N GLU A 157 -36.65 27.44 -22.17
CA GLU A 157 -36.91 26.39 -23.16
C GLU A 157 -35.63 25.69 -23.60
N ASP A 158 -34.61 26.49 -23.92
CA ASP A 158 -33.32 25.99 -24.41
C ASP A 158 -32.63 25.11 -23.37
N ALA A 159 -32.70 25.46 -22.08
CA ALA A 159 -32.12 24.62 -21.03
C ALA A 159 -32.83 23.26 -20.95
N VAL A 160 -34.16 23.24 -21.04
CA VAL A 160 -34.96 22.00 -21.00
C VAL A 160 -34.71 21.16 -22.26
N ARG A 161 -34.65 21.79 -23.43
CA ARG A 161 -34.37 21.13 -24.72
C ARG A 161 -32.97 20.53 -24.74
N HIS A 162 -31.93 21.28 -24.34
CA HIS A 162 -30.57 20.76 -24.25
C HIS A 162 -30.44 19.61 -23.26
N PHE A 163 -31.14 19.68 -22.12
CA PHE A 163 -31.14 18.58 -21.16
C PHE A 163 -31.82 17.32 -21.74
N ALA A 164 -32.92 17.47 -22.47
CA ALA A 164 -33.55 16.34 -23.17
C ALA A 164 -32.58 15.67 -24.17
N ILE A 165 -31.89 16.47 -25.00
CA ILE A 165 -30.86 15.98 -25.93
C ILE A 165 -29.74 15.25 -25.19
N ARG A 166 -29.29 15.78 -24.04
CA ARG A 166 -28.26 15.11 -23.24
C ARG A 166 -28.73 13.75 -22.72
N ILE A 167 -29.98 13.63 -22.27
CA ILE A 167 -30.52 12.33 -21.86
C ILE A 167 -30.58 11.38 -23.06
N GLU A 168 -31.03 11.84 -24.24
CA GLU A 168 -31.07 11.02 -25.46
C GLU A 168 -29.68 10.49 -25.84
N ASN A 169 -28.66 11.34 -25.80
CA ASN A 169 -27.27 10.93 -26.04
C ASN A 169 -26.79 9.92 -24.99
N ALA A 170 -27.06 10.16 -23.71
CA ALA A 170 -26.69 9.24 -22.63
C ALA A 170 -27.40 7.87 -22.76
N VAL A 171 -28.64 7.85 -23.28
CA VAL A 171 -29.35 6.60 -23.61
C VAL A 171 -28.66 5.86 -24.75
N ALA A 172 -28.23 6.56 -25.80
CA ALA A 172 -27.49 5.95 -26.90
C ALA A 172 -26.17 5.33 -26.39
N ASP A 173 -25.40 6.07 -25.59
CA ASP A 173 -24.15 5.60 -24.99
C ASP A 173 -24.36 4.37 -24.11
N GLU A 174 -25.42 4.34 -23.29
CA GLU A 174 -25.75 3.18 -22.44
C GLU A 174 -26.13 1.95 -23.27
N ASN A 175 -26.89 2.11 -24.36
CA ASN A 175 -27.25 0.97 -25.22
C ASN A 175 -26.01 0.40 -25.96
N ASP A 176 -25.10 1.25 -26.39
CA ASP A 176 -23.82 0.85 -26.98
C ASP A 176 -22.92 0.16 -25.95
N LEU A 177 -22.92 0.64 -24.71
CA LEU A 177 -22.23 -0.01 -23.60
C LEU A 177 -22.81 -1.41 -23.36
N LEU A 178 -24.13 -1.56 -23.26
CA LEU A 178 -24.79 -2.85 -23.05
C LEU A 178 -24.47 -3.86 -24.14
N THR A 179 -24.39 -3.41 -25.39
CA THR A 179 -24.02 -4.26 -26.53
C THR A 179 -22.60 -4.81 -26.36
N ARG A 180 -21.65 -3.98 -25.92
CA ARG A 180 -20.24 -4.37 -25.69
C ARG A 180 -20.02 -5.10 -24.38
N ARG A 181 -20.92 -4.94 -23.40
CA ARG A 181 -20.76 -5.37 -22.01
C ARG A 181 -20.48 -6.86 -21.85
N LYS A 182 -21.12 -7.72 -22.65
CA LYS A 182 -20.87 -9.17 -22.60
C LYS A 182 -19.41 -9.50 -22.97
N GLY A 183 -18.88 -8.86 -24.01
CA GLY A 183 -17.47 -9.01 -24.39
C GLY A 183 -16.53 -8.50 -23.31
N LEU A 184 -16.80 -7.30 -22.78
CA LEU A 184 -15.99 -6.72 -21.70
C LEU A 184 -15.96 -7.59 -20.44
N ILE A 185 -17.08 -8.22 -20.08
CA ILE A 185 -17.14 -9.16 -18.95
C ILE A 185 -16.29 -10.40 -19.23
N ALA A 186 -16.39 -11.00 -20.42
CA ALA A 186 -15.60 -12.17 -20.79
C ALA A 186 -14.09 -11.86 -20.81
N ASP A 187 -13.70 -10.69 -21.32
CA ASP A 187 -12.32 -10.22 -21.31
C ASP A 187 -11.82 -10.03 -19.87
N ALA A 188 -12.61 -9.40 -19.00
CA ALA A 188 -12.27 -9.19 -17.59
C ALA A 188 -12.17 -10.50 -16.79
N GLU A 189 -13.00 -11.51 -17.09
CA GLU A 189 -12.90 -12.86 -16.51
C GLU A 189 -11.60 -13.57 -16.94
N THR A 190 -11.22 -13.39 -18.19
CA THR A 190 -9.96 -13.91 -18.75
C THR A 190 -8.75 -13.23 -18.08
N GLU A 191 -8.78 -11.90 -17.96
CA GLU A 191 -7.77 -11.12 -17.22
C GLU A 191 -7.63 -11.60 -15.77
N LEU A 192 -8.75 -11.81 -15.06
CA LEU A 192 -8.74 -12.30 -13.68
C LEU A 192 -8.12 -13.71 -13.58
N THR A 193 -8.45 -14.59 -14.54
CA THR A 193 -7.89 -15.94 -14.59
C THR A 193 -6.38 -15.91 -14.82
N HIS A 194 -5.90 -15.10 -15.75
CA HIS A 194 -4.47 -14.89 -15.97
C HIS A 194 -3.77 -14.27 -14.75
N ALA A 195 -4.39 -13.29 -14.10
CA ALA A 195 -3.83 -12.68 -12.90
C ALA A 195 -3.66 -13.68 -11.75
N ARG A 196 -4.61 -14.61 -11.59
CA ARG A 196 -4.52 -15.72 -10.61
C ARG A 196 -3.46 -16.75 -10.96
N ALA A 197 -3.26 -17.04 -12.25
CA ALA A 197 -2.23 -17.96 -12.71
C ALA A 197 -0.80 -17.36 -12.66
N SER A 198 -0.67 -16.03 -12.61
CA SER A 198 0.63 -15.34 -12.60
C SER A 198 1.28 -15.30 -11.20
N THR A 199 1.76 -16.45 -10.75
CA THR A 199 2.45 -16.64 -9.45
C THR A 199 3.98 -16.64 -9.53
N LEU A 200 4.54 -16.68 -10.74
CA LEU A 200 5.98 -16.84 -10.98
C LEU A 200 6.87 -15.85 -10.20
N SER A 201 6.47 -14.58 -10.10
CA SER A 201 7.26 -13.58 -9.36
C SER A 201 7.29 -13.83 -7.86
N GLN A 202 6.19 -14.34 -7.29
CA GLN A 202 6.11 -14.71 -5.87
C GLN A 202 6.94 -15.95 -5.59
N GLU A 203 6.85 -16.95 -6.46
CA GLU A 203 7.61 -18.19 -6.36
C GLU A 203 9.11 -17.91 -6.44
N ALA A 204 9.56 -17.11 -7.41
CA ALA A 204 10.95 -16.70 -7.54
C ALA A 204 11.45 -15.94 -6.30
N ALA A 205 10.63 -15.05 -5.72
CA ALA A 205 10.99 -14.32 -4.49
C ALA A 205 11.11 -15.26 -3.28
N ARG A 206 10.19 -16.22 -3.13
CA ARG A 206 10.22 -17.24 -2.06
C ARG A 206 11.42 -18.15 -2.21
N GLU A 207 11.71 -18.60 -3.42
CA GLU A 207 12.87 -19.44 -3.72
C GLU A 207 14.18 -18.70 -3.42
N ALA A 208 14.27 -17.40 -3.77
CA ALA A 208 15.41 -16.57 -3.42
C ALA A 208 15.61 -16.44 -1.90
N LEU A 209 14.52 -16.31 -1.13
CA LEU A 209 14.57 -16.29 0.34
C LEU A 209 15.05 -17.63 0.92
N VAL A 210 14.59 -18.76 0.36
CA VAL A 210 15.05 -20.11 0.75
C VAL A 210 16.54 -20.26 0.48
N ARG A 211 17.00 -19.93 -0.74
CA ARG A 211 18.43 -19.99 -1.10
C ARG A 211 19.30 -19.11 -0.21
N LEU A 212 18.84 -17.89 0.09
CA LEU A 212 19.55 -16.99 1.00
C LEU A 212 19.67 -17.59 2.41
N THR A 213 18.59 -18.15 2.93
CA THR A 213 18.55 -18.75 4.26
C THR A 213 19.50 -19.95 4.32
N ALA A 214 19.47 -20.83 3.32
CA ALA A 214 20.38 -21.96 3.19
C ALA A 214 21.85 -21.51 3.12
N ARG A 215 22.14 -20.47 2.34
CA ARG A 215 23.48 -19.87 2.26
C ARG A 215 23.95 -19.34 3.60
N GLN A 216 23.10 -18.59 4.32
CA GLN A 216 23.45 -18.04 5.63
C GLN A 216 23.63 -19.13 6.69
N SER A 217 22.87 -20.23 6.63
CA SER A 217 23.07 -21.37 7.56
C SER A 217 24.36 -22.14 7.31
N ALA A 218 24.87 -22.12 6.08
CA ALA A 218 26.13 -22.77 5.70
C ALA A 218 27.36 -21.83 5.80
N ASP A 219 27.16 -20.55 6.18
CA ASP A 219 28.27 -19.58 6.29
C ASP A 219 28.96 -19.67 7.65
N ASP A 220 30.17 -20.24 7.65
CA ASP A 220 30.99 -20.45 8.85
C ASP A 220 31.58 -19.15 9.42
N ARG A 221 31.48 -18.02 8.72
CA ARG A 221 32.08 -16.75 9.19
C ARG A 221 31.49 -16.28 10.51
N LEU A 222 30.18 -16.42 10.72
CA LEU A 222 29.54 -15.99 11.95
C LEU A 222 29.87 -16.91 13.14
N PRO A 223 29.81 -18.25 13.01
CA PRO A 223 30.38 -19.16 14.00
C PRO A 223 31.85 -18.88 14.34
N ALA A 224 32.70 -18.67 13.33
CA ALA A 224 34.12 -18.36 13.53
C ALA A 224 34.33 -17.03 14.27
N ALA A 225 33.60 -15.98 13.91
CA ALA A 225 33.67 -14.69 14.60
C ALA A 225 33.18 -14.78 16.06
N ARG A 226 32.19 -15.64 16.35
CA ARG A 226 31.74 -15.91 17.72
C ARG A 226 32.81 -16.65 18.52
N ALA A 227 33.46 -17.65 17.93
CA ALA A 227 34.58 -18.35 18.56
C ALA A 227 35.74 -17.39 18.88
N GLU A 228 36.07 -16.47 17.97
CA GLU A 228 37.10 -15.45 18.22
C GLU A 228 36.68 -14.48 19.34
N LEU A 229 35.41 -14.08 19.40
CA LEU A 229 34.90 -13.28 20.50
C LEU A 229 35.03 -14.01 21.84
N ASP A 230 34.69 -15.30 21.89
CA ASP A 230 34.84 -16.09 23.11
C ASP A 230 36.32 -16.29 23.49
N ALA A 231 37.22 -16.46 22.51
CA ALA A 231 38.66 -16.50 22.74
C ALA A 231 39.19 -15.16 23.31
N ALA A 232 38.77 -14.03 22.75
CA ALA A 232 39.12 -12.70 23.26
C ALA A 232 38.59 -12.46 24.68
N ARG A 233 37.39 -12.96 25.00
CA ARG A 233 36.84 -12.92 26.37
C ARG A 233 37.64 -13.81 27.32
N GLY A 234 38.11 -14.97 26.86
CA GLY A 234 38.99 -15.86 27.61
C GLY A 234 40.33 -15.19 27.93
N ARG A 235 40.97 -14.56 26.94
CA ARG A 235 42.20 -13.77 27.13
C ARG A 235 41.99 -12.65 28.16
N TRP A 236 40.91 -11.87 28.01
CA TRP A 236 40.58 -10.82 28.97
C TRP A 236 40.39 -11.38 30.39
N HIS A 237 39.69 -12.50 30.54
CA HIS A 237 39.51 -13.13 31.86
C HIS A 237 40.85 -13.60 32.45
N ALA A 238 41.73 -14.20 31.65
CA ALA A 238 43.04 -14.64 32.12
C ALA A 238 43.87 -13.47 32.67
N GLU A 239 43.83 -12.31 32.02
CA GLU A 239 44.60 -11.12 32.41
C GLU A 239 43.97 -10.31 33.55
N THR A 240 42.65 -10.31 33.67
CA THR A 240 41.93 -9.39 34.57
C THR A 240 41.16 -10.08 35.70
N GLY A 241 40.94 -11.41 35.61
CA GLY A 241 40.10 -12.16 36.53
C GLY A 241 38.59 -11.88 36.38
N HIS A 242 38.17 -11.11 35.37
CA HIS A 242 36.78 -10.70 35.20
C HIS A 242 36.26 -11.05 33.81
N LEU A 243 35.12 -11.74 33.69
CA LEU A 243 34.56 -12.07 32.38
C LEU A 243 33.79 -10.88 31.78
N PRO A 244 34.14 -10.40 30.57
CA PRO A 244 33.35 -9.37 29.90
C PRO A 244 32.04 -9.96 29.36
N ARG A 245 30.98 -9.15 29.37
CA ARG A 245 29.69 -9.50 28.73
C ARG A 245 29.77 -9.50 27.19
N THR A 246 28.85 -10.23 26.56
CA THR A 246 28.63 -10.28 25.10
C THR A 246 28.14 -8.95 24.54
#